data_AF-U2R6N5-F1
#
_entry.id   AF-U2R6N5-F1
#
_cell.length_a   1.000
_cell.length_b   1.000
_cell.length_c   1.000
_cell.angle_alpha   90.00
_cell.angle_beta   90.00
_cell.angle_gamma   90.00
#
_symmetry.space_group_name_H-M   'P 1'
#
loop_
_entity.id
_entity.type
_entity.pdbx_description
1 polymer ?
#
loop_
_entity_poly.entity_id
_entity_poly.type
_entity_poly.pdbx_seq_one_letter_code
_entity_poly.pdbx_strand_id
1 'polypeptide(L)'
;MSTSQPSPPPPAAFTPTGSFAARTDRRRVVFATVVGTTVEWYDFFIYASAAALVFGQLFFEPAGPQFATILSFLTVGVSFLFRPLGAFVAGHLGDKYGRRFVLMITLILMGAATALVGLLPTYAAIGIAAPILLVLLRIVQGISAGGEWGGAVLMAVEHAPTARRGLFGASPQIGVPLGLLLASGTMALMAVIAPGDAFLAWGWRVPFLLSIVLILIGYYVRRRVEESPVFLEIAQRKEQTRTPIVQLFRKHALLVVIAALIFAGNNAVGYMTTGGYIQNYATNPDGPIALDRGPVLWAVAASAVTWLLSTWYAGRLSDRIGRRTTYIAGWILQLVGVFSLFPLVNTGSVWLLFLGIAVLTIGLGFTYGPQAAYYAELFPASVRFSGVSISYAIGAILGGAFAPTIATALVQATGSTFAVTLYLAGMTVIGLIATLLLRDRTGIPLGPDNEAEQARSPIYGARG
;
A
#
# COMPACT_ATOMS: atom_id res chain seq x y z
N MET A 1 38.17 49.38 -20.95
CA MET A 1 37.45 48.10 -21.07
C MET A 1 37.71 47.28 -19.82
N SER A 2 36.69 47.09 -18.98
CA SER A 2 36.67 46.00 -18.00
C SER A 2 35.19 45.66 -17.76
N THR A 3 34.73 44.61 -18.42
CA THR A 3 33.37 44.08 -18.33
C THR A 3 33.24 43.27 -17.04
N SER A 4 32.50 43.79 -16.06
CA SER A 4 32.10 43.03 -14.87
C SER A 4 31.05 41.99 -15.27
N GLN A 5 31.43 40.71 -15.30
CA GLN A 5 30.47 39.62 -15.43
C GLN A 5 29.56 39.54 -14.18
N PRO A 6 28.27 39.27 -14.33
CA PRO A 6 27.40 39.00 -13.18
C PRO A 6 27.79 37.66 -12.54
N SER A 7 27.94 37.66 -11.22
CA SER A 7 28.20 36.47 -10.41
C SER A 7 27.12 35.39 -10.62
N PRO A 8 27.50 34.09 -10.67
CA PRO A 8 26.54 33.01 -10.85
C PRO A 8 25.54 32.94 -9.68
N PRO A 9 24.29 32.51 -9.91
CA PRO A 9 23.34 32.32 -8.82
C PRO A 9 23.88 31.26 -7.84
N PRO A 10 23.57 31.38 -6.53
CA PRO A 10 24.05 30.42 -5.55
C PRO A 10 23.51 29.01 -5.87
N PRO A 11 24.31 27.96 -5.68
CA PRO A 11 23.83 26.59 -5.84
C PRO A 11 22.66 26.35 -4.89
N ALA A 12 21.65 25.61 -5.35
CA ALA A 12 20.48 25.25 -4.55
C ALA A 12 20.93 24.60 -3.24
N ALA A 13 20.85 25.36 -2.14
CA ALA A 13 21.47 25.02 -0.89
C ALA A 13 20.68 23.91 -0.19
N PHE A 14 21.31 22.77 0.06
CA PHE A 14 20.86 21.83 1.07
C PHE A 14 21.33 22.35 2.44
N THR A 15 20.48 22.30 3.47
CA THR A 15 20.96 22.58 4.82
C THR A 15 21.80 21.40 5.34
N PRO A 16 22.75 21.61 6.28
CA PRO A 16 23.61 20.55 6.84
C PRO A 16 22.86 19.36 7.48
N THR A 17 21.56 19.51 7.71
CA THR A 17 20.63 18.48 8.22
C THR A 17 19.87 17.72 7.13
N GLY A 18 20.19 17.92 5.84
CA GLY A 18 19.51 17.27 4.72
C GLY A 18 18.09 17.79 4.44
N SER A 19 17.67 18.91 5.04
CA SER A 19 16.33 19.46 4.78
C SER A 19 16.33 20.34 3.51
N PHE A 20 15.29 20.21 2.67
CA PHE A 20 15.08 21.12 1.53
C PHE A 20 15.02 22.57 2.02
N ALA A 21 15.88 23.46 1.52
CA ALA A 21 15.96 24.85 1.99
C ALA A 21 14.69 25.66 1.70
N ALA A 22 13.95 25.36 0.63
CA ALA A 22 12.72 26.08 0.28
C ALA A 22 11.44 25.27 0.57
N ARG A 23 10.40 25.94 1.09
CA ARG A 23 9.05 25.36 1.26
C ARG A 23 8.48 24.83 -0.06
N THR A 24 8.85 25.45 -1.18
CA THR A 24 8.40 25.08 -2.53
C THR A 24 8.92 23.71 -2.94
N ASP A 25 10.17 23.38 -2.63
CA ASP A 25 10.78 22.09 -2.98
C ASP A 25 10.19 20.96 -2.13
N ARG A 26 9.94 21.22 -0.84
CA ARG A 26 9.24 20.27 0.04
C ARG A 26 7.85 19.91 -0.49
N ARG A 27 7.09 20.91 -0.94
CA ARG A 27 5.74 20.70 -1.49
C ARG A 27 5.77 19.92 -2.80
N ARG A 28 6.74 20.21 -3.67
CA ARG A 28 6.92 19.47 -4.94
C ARG A 28 7.25 18.01 -4.70
N VAL A 29 8.17 17.71 -3.77
CA VAL A 29 8.54 16.33 -3.44
C VAL A 29 7.39 15.57 -2.81
N VAL A 30 6.70 16.17 -1.82
CA VAL A 30 5.50 15.57 -1.21
C VAL A 30 4.42 15.29 -2.27
N PHE A 31 4.16 16.24 -3.16
CA PHE A 31 3.20 16.06 -4.24
C PHE A 31 3.61 14.94 -5.20
N ALA A 32 4.88 14.89 -5.60
CA ALA A 32 5.39 13.84 -6.48
C ALA A 32 5.28 12.44 -5.86
N THR A 33 5.58 12.31 -4.57
CA THR A 33 5.42 11.06 -3.82
C THR A 33 3.96 10.64 -3.75
N VAL A 34 3.05 11.56 -3.40
CA VAL A 34 1.61 11.28 -3.34
C VAL A 34 1.10 10.79 -4.70
N VAL A 35 1.41 11.51 -5.79
CA VAL A 35 0.99 11.13 -7.14
C VAL A 35 1.55 9.77 -7.54
N GLY A 36 2.84 9.53 -7.30
CA GLY A 36 3.48 8.25 -7.60
C GLY A 36 2.79 7.08 -6.89
N THR A 37 2.53 7.24 -5.58
CA THR A 37 1.83 6.22 -4.79
C THR A 37 0.37 6.07 -5.22
N THR A 38 -0.32 7.16 -5.59
CA THR A 38 -1.70 7.09 -6.11
C THR A 38 -1.77 6.28 -7.41
N VAL A 39 -0.84 6.48 -8.34
CA VAL A 39 -0.79 5.70 -9.59
C VAL A 39 -0.52 4.21 -9.31
N GLU A 40 0.43 3.92 -8.41
CA GLU A 40 0.70 2.54 -8.00
C GLU A 40 -0.54 1.85 -7.44
N TRP A 41 -1.20 2.48 -6.47
CA TRP A 41 -2.35 1.88 -5.82
C TRP A 41 -3.61 1.87 -6.68
N TYR A 42 -3.75 2.79 -7.64
CA TYR A 42 -4.78 2.70 -8.66
C TYR A 42 -4.69 1.36 -9.39
N ASP A 43 -3.52 1.03 -9.95
CA ASP A 43 -3.29 -0.20 -10.72
C ASP A 43 -3.58 -1.46 -9.87
N PHE A 44 -3.17 -1.44 -8.60
CA PHE A 44 -3.44 -2.54 -7.67
C PHE A 44 -4.95 -2.70 -7.38
N PHE A 45 -5.66 -1.60 -7.15
CA PHE A 45 -7.07 -1.66 -6.75
C PHE A 45 -8.02 -1.87 -7.92
N ILE A 46 -7.72 -1.42 -9.13
CA ILE A 46 -8.52 -1.79 -10.30
C ILE A 46 -8.41 -3.30 -10.57
N TYR A 47 -7.22 -3.88 -10.37
CA TYR A 47 -7.04 -5.32 -10.49
C TYR A 47 -7.84 -6.07 -9.43
N ALA A 48 -7.74 -5.67 -8.16
CA ALA A 48 -8.52 -6.27 -7.08
C ALA A 48 -10.04 -6.15 -7.30
N SER A 49 -10.51 -5.00 -7.80
CA SER A 49 -11.92 -4.78 -8.14
C SER A 49 -12.36 -5.68 -9.29
N ALA A 50 -11.55 -5.81 -10.34
CA ALA A 50 -11.87 -6.70 -11.46
C ALA A 50 -11.82 -8.18 -11.06
N ALA A 51 -10.87 -8.56 -10.20
CA ALA A 51 -10.78 -9.89 -9.63
C ALA A 51 -12.08 -10.24 -8.88
N ALA A 52 -12.60 -9.30 -8.10
CA ALA A 52 -13.85 -9.44 -7.39
C ALA A 52 -15.10 -9.51 -8.29
N LEU A 53 -15.14 -8.70 -9.35
CA LEU A 53 -16.37 -8.47 -10.11
C LEU A 53 -16.51 -9.32 -11.35
N VAL A 54 -15.39 -9.65 -12.03
CA VAL A 54 -15.44 -10.20 -13.40
C VAL A 54 -14.46 -11.34 -13.67
N PHE A 55 -13.27 -11.39 -13.06
CA PHE A 55 -12.27 -12.40 -13.47
C PHE A 55 -12.68 -13.83 -13.18
N GLY A 56 -13.43 -14.08 -12.10
CA GLY A 56 -13.99 -15.41 -11.84
C GLY A 56 -14.76 -15.95 -13.04
N GLN A 57 -15.66 -15.15 -13.61
CA GLN A 57 -16.48 -15.52 -14.77
C GLN A 57 -15.68 -15.49 -16.09
N LEU A 58 -14.75 -14.54 -16.27
CA LEU A 58 -14.11 -14.33 -17.57
C LEU A 58 -12.84 -15.17 -17.79
N PHE A 59 -12.17 -15.60 -16.73
CA PHE A 59 -10.87 -16.28 -16.80
C PHE A 59 -10.87 -17.65 -16.12
N PHE A 60 -11.76 -17.88 -15.16
CA PHE A 60 -11.75 -19.06 -14.29
C PHE A 60 -13.07 -19.84 -14.28
N GLU A 61 -14.02 -19.53 -15.17
CA GLU A 61 -15.34 -20.19 -15.27
C GLU A 61 -15.28 -21.73 -15.20
N PRO A 62 -14.37 -22.42 -15.91
CA PRO A 62 -14.34 -23.89 -15.93
C PRO A 62 -14.01 -24.52 -14.57
N ALA A 63 -13.46 -23.75 -13.62
CA ALA A 63 -13.21 -24.23 -12.26
C ALA A 63 -14.50 -24.35 -11.43
N GLY A 64 -15.63 -23.85 -11.94
CA GLY A 64 -16.90 -23.77 -11.24
C GLY A 64 -17.01 -22.51 -10.35
N PRO A 65 -18.23 -22.04 -10.04
CA PRO A 65 -18.46 -20.74 -9.38
C PRO A 65 -17.71 -20.58 -8.05
N GLN A 66 -17.61 -21.67 -7.29
CA GLN A 66 -17.01 -21.68 -5.96
C GLN A 66 -15.48 -21.51 -6.01
N PHE A 67 -14.80 -22.21 -6.91
CA PHE A 67 -13.34 -22.13 -7.07
C PHE A 67 -12.90 -20.94 -7.92
N ALA A 68 -13.70 -20.51 -8.89
CA ALA A 68 -13.37 -19.38 -9.77
C ALA A 68 -13.10 -18.08 -9.00
N THR A 69 -13.91 -17.78 -7.97
CA THR A 69 -13.73 -16.61 -7.11
C THR A 69 -12.46 -16.71 -6.26
N ILE A 70 -12.18 -17.90 -5.71
CA ILE A 70 -10.96 -18.17 -4.94
C ILE A 70 -9.71 -18.01 -5.82
N LEU A 71 -9.70 -18.60 -7.01
CA LEU A 71 -8.60 -18.47 -7.98
C LEU A 71 -8.38 -17.01 -8.37
N SER A 72 -9.47 -16.27 -8.61
CA SER A 72 -9.42 -14.85 -8.91
C SER A 72 -8.74 -14.05 -7.79
N PHE A 73 -9.15 -14.22 -6.53
CA PHE A 73 -8.50 -13.56 -5.40
C PHE A 73 -7.07 -14.04 -5.15
N LEU A 74 -6.76 -15.31 -5.41
CA LEU A 74 -5.39 -15.81 -5.33
C LEU A 74 -4.46 -15.07 -6.29
N THR A 75 -4.94 -14.69 -7.48
CA THR A 75 -4.13 -13.86 -8.39
C THR A 75 -3.79 -12.49 -7.80
N VAL A 76 -4.68 -11.90 -6.99
CA VAL A 76 -4.36 -10.68 -6.24
C VAL A 76 -3.17 -10.94 -5.30
N GLY A 77 -3.20 -12.06 -4.57
CA GLY A 77 -2.13 -12.50 -3.67
C GLY A 77 -0.80 -12.79 -4.34
N VAL A 78 -0.79 -13.34 -5.55
CA VAL A 78 0.43 -13.64 -6.33
C VAL A 78 1.33 -12.40 -6.44
N SER A 79 0.75 -11.22 -6.69
CA SER A 79 1.55 -9.99 -6.79
C SER A 79 2.35 -9.66 -5.51
N PHE A 80 1.81 -9.98 -4.32
CA PHE A 80 2.51 -9.76 -3.06
C PHE A 80 3.67 -10.73 -2.85
N LEU A 81 3.52 -11.99 -3.29
CA LEU A 81 4.58 -12.98 -3.19
C LEU A 81 5.81 -12.60 -4.01
N PHE A 82 5.61 -11.92 -5.14
CA PHE A 82 6.70 -11.53 -6.05
C PHE A 82 7.29 -10.14 -5.76
N ARG A 83 6.69 -9.35 -4.85
CA ARG A 83 7.25 -8.05 -4.40
C ARG A 83 8.66 -8.18 -3.80
N PRO A 84 8.97 -9.13 -2.89
CA PRO A 84 10.33 -9.30 -2.39
C PRO A 84 11.37 -9.55 -3.49
N LEU A 85 11.02 -10.37 -4.49
CA LEU A 85 11.87 -10.63 -5.65
C LEU A 85 12.10 -9.33 -6.44
N GLY A 86 11.04 -8.56 -6.65
CA GLY A 86 11.09 -7.22 -7.21
C GLY A 86 12.05 -6.29 -6.49
N ALA A 87 11.98 -6.23 -5.16
CA ALA A 87 12.85 -5.41 -4.33
C ALA A 87 14.33 -5.79 -4.52
N PHE A 88 14.61 -7.09 -4.57
CA PHE A 88 15.96 -7.61 -4.76
C PHE A 88 16.51 -7.25 -6.16
N VAL A 89 15.72 -7.49 -7.21
CA VAL A 89 16.09 -7.18 -8.60
C VAL A 89 16.28 -5.67 -8.80
N ALA A 90 15.33 -4.86 -8.31
CA ALA A 90 15.41 -3.40 -8.40
C ALA A 90 16.60 -2.84 -7.61
N GLY A 91 16.94 -3.42 -6.46
CA GLY A 91 18.14 -3.06 -5.70
C GLY A 91 19.42 -3.32 -6.49
N HIS A 92 19.60 -4.55 -7.00
CA HIS A 92 20.77 -4.92 -7.78
C HIS A 92 20.93 -4.09 -9.06
N LEU A 93 19.84 -3.95 -9.84
CA LEU A 93 19.85 -3.14 -11.06
C LEU A 93 20.03 -1.65 -10.74
N GLY A 94 19.51 -1.18 -9.61
CA GLY A 94 19.64 0.21 -9.18
C GLY A 94 21.08 0.57 -8.84
N ASP A 95 21.81 -0.37 -8.25
CA ASP A 95 23.23 -0.21 -7.95
C ASP A 95 24.12 -0.27 -9.21
N LYS A 96 23.69 -1.01 -10.26
CA LYS A 96 24.43 -1.17 -11.52
C LYS A 96 24.15 -0.08 -12.55
N TYR A 97 22.89 0.31 -12.72
CA TYR A 97 22.41 1.20 -13.79
C TYR A 97 21.85 2.53 -13.29
N GLY A 98 21.83 2.75 -11.98
CA GLY A 98 21.28 3.94 -11.33
C GLY A 98 19.83 3.75 -10.87
N ARG A 99 19.53 4.23 -9.66
CA ARG A 99 18.22 4.06 -9.02
C ARG A 99 17.11 4.76 -9.78
N ARG A 100 17.33 5.97 -10.28
CA ARG A 100 16.33 6.71 -11.07
C ARG A 100 15.88 5.93 -12.30
N PHE A 101 16.83 5.33 -13.03
CA PHE A 101 16.54 4.52 -14.21
C PHE A 101 15.65 3.33 -13.86
N VAL A 102 15.99 2.60 -12.79
CA VAL A 102 15.19 1.47 -12.32
C VAL A 102 13.80 1.89 -11.86
N LEU A 103 13.68 2.98 -11.08
CA LEU A 103 12.39 3.54 -10.64
C LEU A 103 11.48 3.96 -11.82
N MET A 104 12.07 4.34 -12.97
CA MET A 104 11.31 4.65 -14.19
C MET A 104 10.88 3.38 -14.92
N ILE A 105 11.77 2.39 -15.03
CA ILE A 105 11.43 1.10 -15.65
C ILE A 105 10.34 0.39 -14.86
N THR A 106 10.43 0.35 -13.52
CA THR A 106 9.41 -0.31 -12.67
C THR A 106 8.04 0.34 -12.85
N LEU A 107 7.97 1.67 -12.93
CA LEU A 107 6.72 2.39 -13.20
C LEU A 107 6.13 2.01 -14.57
N ILE A 108 6.95 2.04 -15.62
CA ILE A 108 6.49 1.71 -16.98
C ILE A 108 6.07 0.25 -17.08
N LEU A 109 6.86 -0.66 -16.50
CA LEU A 109 6.59 -2.10 -16.50
C LEU A 109 5.29 -2.43 -15.77
N MET A 110 5.05 -1.81 -14.63
CA MET A 110 3.81 -1.98 -13.86
C MET A 110 2.59 -1.54 -14.68
N GLY A 111 2.57 -0.30 -15.17
CA GLY A 111 1.40 0.19 -15.89
C GLY A 111 1.23 -0.45 -17.28
N ALA A 112 2.31 -0.84 -17.94
CA ALA A 112 2.23 -1.60 -19.19
C ALA A 112 1.58 -2.97 -18.93
N ALA A 113 1.99 -3.68 -17.87
CA ALA A 113 1.34 -4.92 -17.47
C ALA A 113 -0.14 -4.69 -17.12
N THR A 114 -0.47 -3.59 -16.44
CA THR A 114 -1.86 -3.19 -16.15
C THR A 114 -2.67 -2.99 -17.44
N ALA A 115 -2.15 -2.22 -18.39
CA ALA A 115 -2.82 -1.97 -19.67
C ALA A 115 -3.00 -3.26 -20.49
N LEU A 116 -2.00 -4.15 -20.48
CA LEU A 116 -2.07 -5.45 -21.14
C LEU A 116 -3.15 -6.37 -20.55
N VAL A 117 -3.43 -6.28 -19.24
CA VAL A 117 -4.57 -6.99 -18.63
C VAL A 117 -5.90 -6.54 -19.26
N GLY A 118 -6.03 -5.24 -19.54
CA GLY A 118 -7.21 -4.69 -20.24
C GLY A 118 -7.38 -5.19 -21.68
N LEU A 119 -6.30 -5.64 -22.33
CA LEU A 119 -6.31 -6.17 -23.70
C LEU A 119 -6.41 -7.70 -23.76
N LEU A 120 -6.40 -8.38 -22.62
CA LEU A 120 -6.26 -9.83 -22.55
C LEU A 120 -7.56 -10.53 -23.04
N PRO A 121 -7.46 -11.50 -23.97
CA PRO A 121 -8.61 -12.31 -24.37
C PRO A 121 -9.11 -13.21 -23.23
N THR A 122 -10.42 -13.42 -23.14
CA THR A 122 -11.03 -14.23 -22.06
C THR A 122 -10.82 -15.73 -22.28
N TYR A 123 -11.18 -16.55 -21.27
CA TYR A 123 -11.12 -18.00 -21.38
C TYR A 123 -11.90 -18.52 -22.60
N ALA A 124 -13.06 -17.94 -22.90
CA ALA A 124 -13.85 -18.30 -24.07
C ALA A 124 -13.10 -18.13 -25.41
N ALA A 125 -12.11 -17.24 -25.49
CA ALA A 125 -11.36 -16.95 -26.71
C ALA A 125 -10.10 -17.81 -26.87
N ILE A 126 -9.33 -18.01 -25.79
CA ILE A 126 -8.00 -18.66 -25.84
C ILE A 126 -7.81 -19.79 -24.83
N GLY A 127 -8.88 -20.22 -24.15
CA GLY A 127 -8.86 -21.29 -23.16
C GLY A 127 -7.94 -21.00 -21.98
N ILE A 128 -7.23 -22.04 -21.51
CA ILE A 128 -6.36 -21.97 -20.33
C ILE A 128 -5.19 -20.99 -20.46
N ALA A 129 -4.85 -20.56 -21.68
CA ALA A 129 -3.85 -19.51 -21.88
C ALA A 129 -4.27 -18.17 -21.24
N ALA A 130 -5.57 -17.85 -21.19
CA ALA A 130 -6.06 -16.61 -20.60
C ALA A 130 -5.69 -16.44 -19.11
N PRO A 131 -6.05 -17.37 -18.21
CA PRO A 131 -5.65 -17.27 -16.80
C PRO A 131 -4.13 -17.36 -16.60
N ILE A 132 -3.40 -18.12 -17.43
CA ILE A 132 -1.93 -18.18 -17.35
C ILE A 132 -1.32 -16.80 -17.66
N LEU A 133 -1.73 -16.16 -18.76
CA LEU A 133 -1.25 -14.83 -19.14
C LEU A 133 -1.63 -13.78 -18.08
N LEU A 134 -2.84 -13.87 -17.52
CA LEU A 134 -3.29 -12.99 -16.44
C LEU A 134 -2.36 -13.10 -15.22
N VAL A 135 -2.03 -14.32 -14.80
CA VAL A 135 -1.11 -14.57 -13.69
C VAL A 135 0.31 -14.09 -14.01
N LEU A 136 0.80 -14.31 -15.24
CA LEU A 136 2.12 -13.83 -15.67
C LEU A 136 2.22 -12.29 -15.61
N LEU A 137 1.22 -11.57 -16.14
CA LEU A 137 1.16 -10.12 -16.03
C LEU A 137 1.12 -9.68 -14.56
N ARG A 138 0.42 -10.45 -13.71
CA ARG A 138 0.32 -10.16 -12.28
C ARG A 138 1.63 -10.38 -11.53
N ILE A 139 2.42 -11.38 -11.93
CA ILE A 139 3.80 -11.58 -11.44
C ILE A 139 4.67 -10.39 -11.83
N VAL A 140 4.60 -9.94 -13.09
CA VAL A 140 5.35 -8.77 -13.58
C VAL A 140 5.00 -7.50 -12.80
N GLN A 141 3.72 -7.25 -12.51
CA GLN A 141 3.29 -6.16 -11.65
C GLN A 141 3.85 -6.29 -10.22
N GLY A 142 3.80 -7.50 -9.64
CA GLY A 142 4.35 -7.77 -8.31
C GLY A 142 5.84 -7.45 -8.20
N ILE A 143 6.64 -7.91 -9.17
CA ILE A 143 8.08 -7.61 -9.27
C ILE A 143 8.31 -6.09 -9.39
N SER A 144 7.49 -5.38 -10.16
CA SER A 144 7.65 -3.94 -10.38
C SER A 144 7.42 -3.12 -9.10
N ALA A 145 6.53 -3.57 -8.20
CA ALA A 145 6.15 -2.83 -6.99
C ALA A 145 7.04 -3.09 -5.76
N GLY A 146 8.05 -3.96 -5.87
CA GLY A 146 8.74 -4.56 -4.72
C GLY A 146 9.52 -3.63 -3.79
N GLY A 147 10.08 -2.54 -4.29
CA GLY A 147 11.09 -1.73 -3.57
C GLY A 147 10.72 -0.28 -3.28
N GLU A 148 9.55 0.19 -3.72
CA GLU A 148 9.23 1.63 -3.77
C GLU A 148 8.83 2.20 -2.40
N TRP A 149 8.06 1.45 -1.60
CA TRP A 149 7.46 1.97 -0.36
C TRP A 149 8.50 2.31 0.72
N GLY A 150 9.47 1.41 0.96
CA GLY A 150 10.49 1.61 2.00
C GLY A 150 11.36 2.85 1.74
N GLY A 151 11.71 3.11 0.47
CA GLY A 151 12.43 4.32 0.07
C GLY A 151 11.61 5.59 0.23
N ALA A 152 10.36 5.58 -0.24
CA ALA A 152 9.46 6.74 -0.16
C ALA A 152 9.17 7.17 1.29
N VAL A 153 8.93 6.20 2.19
CA VAL A 153 8.67 6.46 3.61
C VAL A 153 9.90 7.04 4.31
N LEU A 154 11.08 6.47 4.10
CA LEU A 154 12.29 6.98 4.73
C LEU A 154 12.67 8.36 4.22
N MET A 155 12.54 8.62 2.92
CA MET A 155 12.70 9.96 2.38
C MET A 155 11.74 10.96 3.05
N ALA A 156 10.46 10.60 3.21
CA ALA A 156 9.47 11.48 3.82
C ALA A 156 9.77 11.75 5.31
N VAL A 157 10.23 10.75 6.06
CA VAL A 157 10.41 10.84 7.52
C VAL A 157 11.78 11.41 7.91
N GLU A 158 12.86 10.99 7.25
CA GLU A 158 14.23 11.41 7.59
C GLU A 158 14.48 12.88 7.26
N HIS A 159 13.77 13.42 6.26
CA HIS A 159 13.87 14.83 5.85
C HIS A 159 12.83 15.71 6.57
N ALA A 160 11.99 15.13 7.42
CA ALA A 160 10.99 15.86 8.18
C ALA A 160 11.56 16.44 9.48
N PRO A 161 11.07 17.60 9.93
CA PRO A 161 11.34 18.08 11.28
C PRO A 161 10.94 17.01 12.32
N THR A 162 11.76 16.78 13.34
CA THR A 162 11.55 15.75 14.36
C THR A 162 10.15 15.75 14.96
N ALA A 163 9.58 16.94 15.21
CA ALA A 163 8.25 17.13 15.79
C ALA A 163 7.08 16.98 14.80
N ARG A 164 7.34 16.68 13.52
CA ARG A 164 6.32 16.59 12.44
C ARG A 164 6.49 15.34 11.56
N ARG A 165 7.22 14.33 12.04
CA ARG A 165 7.50 13.12 11.26
C ARG A 165 6.24 12.33 10.95
N GLY A 166 5.26 12.30 11.85
CA GLY A 166 3.97 11.66 11.62
C GLY A 166 3.23 12.29 10.45
N LEU A 167 3.11 13.63 10.42
CA LEU A 167 2.46 14.35 9.34
C LEU A 167 3.17 14.17 7.98
N PHE A 168 4.49 14.25 7.95
CA PHE A 168 5.25 14.09 6.70
C PHE A 168 5.27 12.63 6.24
N GLY A 169 5.42 11.68 7.16
CA GLY A 169 5.33 10.24 6.90
C GLY A 169 3.95 9.81 6.40
N ALA A 170 2.88 10.50 6.77
CA ALA A 170 1.54 10.26 6.24
C ALA A 170 1.39 10.64 4.75
N SER A 171 2.31 11.42 4.18
CA SER A 171 2.21 11.83 2.77
C SER A 171 2.21 10.68 1.76
N PRO A 172 3.17 9.73 1.75
CA PRO A 172 3.04 8.54 0.89
C PRO A 172 1.78 7.73 1.22
N GLN A 173 1.37 7.67 2.48
CA GLN A 173 0.23 6.87 2.93
C GLN A 173 -1.12 7.39 2.39
N ILE A 174 -1.26 8.70 2.18
CA ILE A 174 -2.45 9.33 1.57
C ILE A 174 -2.59 8.97 0.09
N GLY A 175 -1.50 8.60 -0.59
CA GLY A 175 -1.56 8.15 -1.98
C GLY A 175 -2.45 6.91 -2.15
N VAL A 176 -2.51 6.03 -1.14
CA VAL A 176 -3.27 4.78 -1.15
C VAL A 176 -4.79 5.02 -1.24
N PRO A 177 -5.44 5.76 -0.32
CA PRO A 177 -6.86 6.06 -0.45
C PRO A 177 -7.19 6.87 -1.70
N LEU A 178 -6.30 7.74 -2.19
CA LEU A 178 -6.50 8.40 -3.48
C LEU A 178 -6.52 7.38 -4.64
N GLY A 179 -5.64 6.39 -4.62
CA GLY A 179 -5.65 5.29 -5.58
C GLY A 179 -6.97 4.51 -5.53
N LEU A 180 -7.49 4.22 -4.33
CA LEU A 180 -8.76 3.52 -4.15
C LEU A 180 -9.94 4.34 -4.67
N LEU A 181 -9.95 5.65 -4.39
CA LEU A 181 -10.95 6.60 -4.88
C LEU A 181 -11.00 6.60 -6.40
N LEU A 182 -9.83 6.72 -7.06
CA LEU A 182 -9.73 6.73 -8.52
C LEU A 182 -10.12 5.37 -9.11
N ALA A 183 -9.63 4.26 -8.55
CA ALA A 183 -9.93 2.91 -9.04
C ALA A 183 -11.42 2.58 -8.93
N SER A 184 -11.99 2.76 -7.74
CA SER A 184 -13.41 2.48 -7.47
C SER A 184 -14.32 3.45 -8.22
N GLY A 185 -13.96 4.73 -8.28
CA GLY A 185 -14.71 5.74 -9.02
C GLY A 185 -14.71 5.50 -10.53
N THR A 186 -13.57 5.10 -11.11
CA THR A 186 -13.51 4.76 -12.54
C THR A 186 -14.32 3.50 -12.84
N MET A 187 -14.22 2.47 -11.99
CA MET A 187 -15.04 1.26 -12.11
C MET A 187 -16.54 1.57 -11.97
N ALA A 188 -16.92 2.43 -11.01
CA ALA A 188 -18.30 2.85 -10.80
C ALA A 188 -18.85 3.63 -12.01
N LEU A 189 -18.05 4.52 -12.57
CA LEU A 189 -18.40 5.25 -13.79
C LEU A 189 -18.61 4.30 -14.96
N MET A 190 -17.73 3.31 -15.13
CA MET A 190 -17.89 2.29 -16.17
C MET A 190 -19.11 1.39 -15.95
N ALA A 191 -19.50 1.13 -14.70
CA ALA A 191 -20.73 0.41 -14.39
C ALA A 191 -22.00 1.19 -14.80
N VAL A 192 -21.94 2.52 -14.88
CA VAL A 192 -23.02 3.36 -15.40
C VAL A 192 -23.00 3.46 -16.93
N ILE A 193 -21.81 3.59 -17.53
CA ILE A 193 -21.63 3.72 -18.99
C ILE A 193 -21.92 2.39 -19.71
N ALA A 194 -21.52 1.26 -19.11
CA ALA A 194 -21.67 -0.07 -19.66
C ALA A 194 -22.32 -1.00 -18.62
N PRO A 195 -23.64 -0.88 -18.36
CA PRO A 195 -24.33 -1.70 -17.38
C PRO A 195 -24.56 -3.14 -17.86
N GLY A 196 -24.83 -4.06 -16.93
CA GLY A 196 -25.18 -5.46 -17.24
C GLY A 196 -24.08 -6.21 -17.99
N ASP A 197 -24.46 -6.90 -19.07
CA ASP A 197 -23.54 -7.69 -19.89
C ASP A 197 -22.48 -6.84 -20.60
N ALA A 198 -22.77 -5.57 -20.87
CA ALA A 198 -21.80 -4.64 -21.46
C ALA A 198 -20.59 -4.43 -20.51
N PHE A 199 -20.82 -4.48 -19.20
CA PHE A 199 -19.74 -4.39 -18.21
C PHE A 199 -18.77 -5.55 -18.37
N LEU A 200 -19.29 -6.77 -18.51
CA LEU A 200 -18.52 -8.01 -18.69
C LEU A 200 -17.86 -8.07 -20.07
N ALA A 201 -18.55 -7.58 -21.09
CA ALA A 201 -18.08 -7.60 -22.47
C ALA A 201 -16.90 -6.64 -22.71
N TRP A 202 -16.93 -5.43 -22.16
CA TRP A 202 -15.86 -4.44 -22.39
C TRP A 202 -15.68 -3.40 -21.26
N GLY A 203 -16.73 -3.11 -20.48
CA GLY A 203 -16.69 -2.03 -19.49
C GLY A 203 -15.56 -2.15 -18.45
N TRP A 204 -15.27 -3.37 -17.98
CA TRP A 204 -14.19 -3.62 -17.02
C TRP A 204 -12.79 -3.36 -17.59
N ARG A 205 -12.61 -3.33 -18.92
CA ARG A 205 -11.29 -3.16 -19.56
C ARG A 205 -10.81 -1.71 -19.54
N VAL A 206 -11.73 -0.74 -19.62
CA VAL A 206 -11.40 0.69 -19.74
C VAL A 206 -10.55 1.20 -18.57
N PRO A 207 -10.83 0.89 -17.29
CA PRO A 207 -9.97 1.31 -16.18
C PRO A 207 -8.54 0.79 -16.29
N PHE A 208 -8.31 -0.40 -16.86
CA PHE A 208 -6.97 -0.91 -17.11
C PHE A 208 -6.23 -0.13 -18.19
N LEU A 209 -6.92 0.22 -19.29
CA LEU A 209 -6.33 1.00 -20.38
C LEU A 209 -6.01 2.44 -19.96
N LEU A 210 -6.79 3.01 -19.04
CA LEU A 210 -6.50 4.32 -18.45
C LEU A 210 -5.18 4.36 -17.67
N SER A 211 -4.64 3.20 -17.25
CA SER A 211 -3.30 3.11 -16.66
C SER A 211 -2.23 3.70 -17.60
N ILE A 212 -2.39 3.65 -18.93
CA ILE A 212 -1.47 4.29 -19.89
C ILE A 212 -1.32 5.79 -19.59
N VAL A 213 -2.43 6.47 -19.31
CA VAL A 213 -2.42 7.91 -18.98
C VAL A 213 -1.71 8.14 -17.64
N LEU A 214 -1.94 7.26 -16.66
CA LEU A 214 -1.30 7.35 -15.35
C LEU A 214 0.21 7.07 -15.41
N ILE A 215 0.67 6.17 -16.29
CA ILE A 215 2.09 5.98 -16.59
C ILE A 215 2.69 7.28 -17.12
N LEU A 216 2.03 7.95 -18.07
CA LEU A 216 2.53 9.22 -18.63
C LEU A 216 2.62 10.30 -17.56
N ILE A 217 1.61 10.41 -16.69
CA ILE A 217 1.63 11.34 -15.54
C ILE A 217 2.76 10.98 -14.58
N GLY A 218 2.87 9.71 -14.17
CA GLY A 218 3.91 9.24 -13.27
C GLY A 218 5.31 9.45 -13.84
N TYR A 219 5.51 9.18 -15.13
CA TYR A 219 6.74 9.43 -15.86
C TYR A 219 7.11 10.91 -15.85
N TYR A 220 6.14 11.78 -16.18
CA TYR A 220 6.35 13.22 -16.19
C TYR A 220 6.73 13.77 -14.82
N VAL A 221 6.05 13.30 -13.77
CA VAL A 221 6.32 13.69 -12.38
C VAL A 221 7.69 13.18 -11.92
N ARG A 222 8.02 11.91 -12.19
CA ARG A 222 9.32 11.30 -11.81
C ARG A 222 10.49 11.86 -12.62
N ARG A 223 10.28 12.34 -13.84
CA ARG A 223 11.35 12.98 -14.63
C ARG A 223 11.85 14.29 -13.99
N ARG A 224 11.02 14.97 -13.19
CA ARG A 224 11.35 16.25 -12.54
C ARG A 224 11.89 16.12 -11.12
N VAL A 225 11.91 14.92 -10.56
CA VAL A 225 12.60 14.64 -9.29
C VAL A 225 14.06 14.42 -9.63
N GLU A 226 14.88 15.46 -9.50
CA GLU A 226 16.33 15.35 -9.61
C GLU A 226 16.85 14.33 -8.60
N GLU A 227 17.92 13.60 -8.95
CA GLU A 227 18.60 12.73 -7.99
C GLU A 227 19.05 13.59 -6.81
N SER A 228 18.42 13.38 -5.65
CA SER A 228 18.75 14.16 -4.46
C SER A 228 20.27 14.08 -4.23
N PRO A 229 20.97 15.21 -4.00
CA PRO A 229 22.41 15.24 -3.67
C PRO A 229 22.80 14.34 -2.50
N VAL A 230 21.83 14.02 -1.63
CA VAL A 230 21.96 13.02 -0.56
C VAL A 230 22.30 11.62 -1.11
N PHE A 231 21.79 11.24 -2.28
CA PHE A 231 22.14 9.97 -2.93
C PHE A 231 23.57 9.93 -3.47
N LEU A 232 24.08 11.07 -3.96
CA LEU A 232 25.48 11.19 -4.37
C LEU A 232 26.41 11.11 -3.16
N GLU A 233 26.03 11.72 -2.02
CA GLU A 233 26.78 11.60 -0.75
C GLU A 233 26.76 10.17 -0.19
N ILE A 234 25.64 9.44 -0.25
CA ILE A 234 25.55 8.04 0.20
C ILE A 234 26.34 7.11 -0.73
N ALA A 235 26.34 7.36 -2.04
CA ALA A 235 27.15 6.60 -3.01
C ALA A 235 28.65 6.84 -2.82
N GLN A 236 29.05 8.03 -2.36
CA GLN A 236 30.43 8.40 -2.03
C GLN A 236 30.87 7.88 -0.66
N ARG A 237 29.97 7.84 0.34
CA ARG A 237 30.20 7.20 1.66
C ARG A 237 30.11 5.67 1.59
N LYS A 238 30.66 5.06 0.54
CA LYS A 238 30.67 3.61 0.27
C LYS A 238 31.56 2.80 1.22
N GLU A 239 31.65 3.22 2.47
CA GLU A 239 32.24 2.46 3.57
C GLU A 239 31.16 2.14 4.62
N GLN A 240 31.13 0.86 5.01
CA GLN A 240 30.33 0.26 6.10
C GLN A 240 28.86 -0.02 5.72
N THR A 241 28.39 -1.22 5.40
CA THR A 241 28.70 -2.56 5.96
C THR A 241 28.23 -3.61 4.94
N ARG A 242 29.04 -4.63 4.63
CA ARG A 242 28.78 -5.57 3.52
C ARG A 242 27.56 -6.49 3.68
N THR A 243 26.78 -6.47 4.78
CA THR A 243 25.60 -7.34 4.95
C THR A 243 24.52 -6.79 5.91
N PRO A 244 23.80 -5.71 5.57
CA PRO A 244 22.75 -5.14 6.43
C PRO A 244 21.59 -6.12 6.72
N ILE A 245 21.26 -6.99 5.75
CA ILE A 245 20.20 -8.00 5.90
C ILE A 245 20.61 -9.08 6.93
N VAL A 246 21.85 -9.57 6.86
CA VAL A 246 22.34 -10.58 7.82
C VAL A 246 22.40 -10.00 9.23
N GLN A 247 22.84 -8.75 9.36
CA GLN A 247 22.86 -8.05 10.65
C GLN A 247 21.44 -7.84 11.21
N LEU A 248 20.48 -7.47 10.36
CA LEU A 248 19.08 -7.32 10.73
C LEU A 248 18.52 -8.63 11.33
N PHE A 249 18.69 -9.77 10.65
CA PHE A 249 18.17 -11.04 11.17
C PHE A 249 18.96 -11.58 12.38
N ARG A 250 20.25 -11.29 12.50
CA ARG A 250 21.03 -11.68 13.68
C ARG A 250 20.67 -10.89 14.93
N LYS A 251 20.41 -9.58 14.81
CA LYS A 251 20.23 -8.67 15.95
C LYS A 251 18.79 -8.21 16.19
N HIS A 252 17.93 -8.25 15.17
CA HIS A 252 16.60 -7.62 15.20
C HIS A 252 15.49 -8.51 14.61
N ALA A 253 15.68 -9.83 14.47
CA ALA A 253 14.66 -10.72 13.90
C ALA A 253 13.30 -10.64 14.62
N LEU A 254 13.30 -10.61 15.97
CA LEU A 254 12.06 -10.48 16.74
C LEU A 254 11.34 -9.16 16.45
N LEU A 255 12.10 -8.07 16.31
CA LEU A 255 11.53 -6.76 15.95
C LEU A 255 10.94 -6.79 14.53
N VAL A 256 11.61 -7.47 13.59
CA VAL A 256 11.09 -7.65 12.23
C VAL A 256 9.74 -8.38 12.23
N VAL A 257 9.63 -9.46 13.02
CA VAL A 257 8.39 -10.22 13.16
C VAL A 257 7.29 -9.39 13.81
N ILE A 258 7.56 -8.70 14.92
CA ILE A 258 6.57 -7.85 15.60
C ILE A 258 6.07 -6.74 14.66
N ALA A 259 6.98 -6.05 13.97
CA ALA A 259 6.60 -5.04 12.98
C ALA A 259 5.79 -5.65 11.82
N ALA A 260 6.17 -6.83 11.31
CA ALA A 260 5.40 -7.52 10.28
C ALA A 260 3.97 -7.86 10.75
N LEU A 261 3.78 -8.27 12.01
CA LEU A 261 2.46 -8.56 12.59
C LEU A 261 1.59 -7.30 12.73
N ILE A 262 2.20 -6.15 13.10
CA ILE A 262 1.51 -4.85 13.11
C ILE A 262 0.99 -4.50 11.71
N PHE A 263 1.82 -4.68 10.68
CA PHE A 263 1.38 -4.43 9.32
C PHE A 263 0.32 -5.44 8.87
N ALA A 264 0.50 -6.72 9.17
CA ALA A 264 -0.40 -7.80 8.79
C ALA A 264 -1.82 -7.59 9.35
N GLY A 265 -1.93 -7.22 10.63
CA GLY A 265 -3.21 -6.94 11.28
C GLY A 265 -3.98 -5.82 10.59
N ASN A 266 -3.27 -4.73 10.26
CA ASN A 266 -3.87 -3.59 9.59
C ASN A 266 -4.29 -3.95 8.15
N ASN A 267 -3.40 -4.65 7.45
CA ASN A 267 -3.56 -4.92 6.02
C ASN A 267 -4.65 -5.96 5.76
N ALA A 268 -4.80 -6.99 6.60
CA ALA A 268 -5.86 -7.99 6.46
C ALA A 268 -7.27 -7.35 6.44
N VAL A 269 -7.51 -6.41 7.36
CA VAL A 269 -8.77 -5.66 7.43
C VAL A 269 -8.91 -4.68 6.28
N GLY A 270 -7.84 -3.96 5.93
CA GLY A 270 -7.85 -3.01 4.81
C GLY A 270 -8.27 -3.67 3.49
N TYR A 271 -7.85 -4.91 3.27
CA TYR A 271 -8.16 -5.68 2.07
C TYR A 271 -9.60 -6.15 1.96
N MET A 272 -10.41 -6.00 3.01
CA MET A 272 -11.86 -6.16 2.85
C MET A 272 -12.45 -5.07 1.96
N THR A 273 -11.95 -3.84 2.09
CA THR A 273 -12.36 -2.68 1.29
C THR A 273 -11.58 -2.58 -0.02
N THR A 274 -10.26 -2.79 0.05
CA THR A 274 -9.36 -2.52 -1.09
C THR A 274 -9.09 -3.76 -1.95
N GLY A 275 -9.22 -4.95 -1.37
CA GLY A 275 -8.91 -6.23 -2.00
C GLY A 275 -10.05 -6.82 -2.81
N GLY A 276 -11.17 -6.10 -2.95
CA GLY A 276 -12.31 -6.53 -3.76
C GLY A 276 -13.31 -7.44 -3.02
N TYR A 277 -13.04 -7.87 -1.78
CA TYR A 277 -13.90 -8.82 -1.08
C TYR A 277 -15.32 -8.27 -0.86
N ILE A 278 -15.47 -7.06 -0.29
CA ILE A 278 -16.79 -6.47 -0.07
C ILE A 278 -17.52 -6.19 -1.39
N GLN A 279 -16.78 -5.80 -2.43
CA GLN A 279 -17.33 -5.61 -3.77
C GLN A 279 -17.92 -6.91 -4.31
N ASN A 280 -17.19 -8.02 -4.22
CA ASN A 280 -17.69 -9.35 -4.62
C ASN A 280 -18.89 -9.78 -3.76
N TYR A 281 -18.75 -9.74 -2.44
CA TYR A 281 -19.77 -10.22 -1.50
C TYR A 281 -21.09 -9.44 -1.62
N ALA A 282 -21.04 -8.12 -1.76
CA ALA A 282 -22.23 -7.28 -1.83
C ALA A 282 -22.91 -7.33 -3.20
N THR A 283 -22.17 -7.60 -4.29
CA THR A 283 -22.68 -7.48 -5.68
C THR A 283 -22.82 -8.80 -6.42
N ASN A 284 -22.46 -9.92 -5.80
CA ASN A 284 -22.66 -11.24 -6.39
C ASN A 284 -24.17 -11.51 -6.58
N PRO A 285 -24.65 -11.72 -7.82
CA PRO A 285 -26.08 -12.00 -8.08
C PRO A 285 -26.59 -13.27 -7.39
N ASP A 286 -25.73 -14.27 -7.24
CA ASP A 286 -26.05 -15.53 -6.54
C ASP A 286 -25.79 -15.43 -5.03
N GLY A 287 -25.38 -14.26 -4.56
CA GLY A 287 -25.08 -13.97 -3.16
C GLY A 287 -26.31 -13.55 -2.35
N PRO A 288 -26.17 -13.46 -1.02
CA PRO A 288 -27.29 -13.13 -0.14
C PRO A 288 -27.78 -11.67 -0.23
N ILE A 289 -27.02 -10.79 -0.88
CA ILE A 289 -27.30 -9.34 -0.93
C ILE A 289 -27.64 -8.88 -2.35
N ALA A 290 -26.87 -9.31 -3.35
CA ALA A 290 -27.11 -9.05 -4.77
C ALA A 290 -27.35 -7.56 -5.15
N LEU A 291 -26.58 -6.64 -4.57
CA LEU A 291 -26.64 -5.21 -4.92
C LEU A 291 -26.02 -4.91 -6.28
N ASP A 292 -26.50 -3.84 -6.90
CA ASP A 292 -25.89 -3.30 -8.10
C ASP A 292 -24.42 -2.88 -7.87
N ARG A 293 -23.57 -3.20 -8.84
CA ARG A 293 -22.13 -2.92 -8.78
C ARG A 293 -21.82 -1.42 -8.64
N GLY A 294 -22.52 -0.57 -9.38
CA GLY A 294 -22.28 0.88 -9.43
C GLY A 294 -22.41 1.56 -8.06
N PRO A 295 -23.56 1.44 -7.37
CA PRO A 295 -23.74 2.00 -6.03
C PRO A 295 -22.72 1.49 -5.00
N VAL A 296 -22.39 0.19 -5.00
CA VAL A 296 -21.37 -0.37 -4.10
C VAL A 296 -19.98 0.22 -4.38
N LEU A 297 -19.60 0.36 -5.65
CA LEU A 297 -18.32 0.95 -6.03
C LEU A 297 -18.23 2.43 -5.66
N TRP A 298 -19.33 3.20 -5.78
CA TRP A 298 -19.40 4.58 -5.27
C TRP A 298 -19.31 4.66 -3.76
N ALA A 299 -19.92 3.73 -3.02
CA ALA A 299 -19.78 3.64 -1.57
C ALA A 299 -18.32 3.36 -1.16
N VAL A 300 -17.64 2.44 -1.85
CA VAL A 300 -16.21 2.19 -1.64
C VAL A 300 -15.37 3.43 -1.97
N ALA A 301 -15.64 4.09 -3.10
CA ALA A 301 -14.97 5.33 -3.49
C ALA A 301 -15.14 6.42 -2.42
N ALA A 302 -16.36 6.62 -1.91
CA ALA A 302 -16.65 7.57 -0.85
C ALA A 302 -15.92 7.22 0.46
N SER A 303 -15.82 5.94 0.81
CA SER A 303 -15.07 5.48 2.00
C SER A 303 -13.56 5.73 1.89
N ALA A 304 -13.04 5.89 0.68
CA ALA A 304 -11.65 6.27 0.46
C ALA A 304 -11.39 7.71 0.94
N VAL A 305 -12.40 8.58 0.90
CA VAL A 305 -12.30 9.94 1.45
C VAL A 305 -12.21 9.89 2.97
N THR A 306 -13.02 9.06 3.64
CA THR A 306 -12.92 8.90 5.09
C THR A 306 -11.60 8.29 5.50
N TRP A 307 -11.06 7.35 4.72
CA TRP A 307 -9.71 6.82 4.91
C TRP A 307 -8.62 7.88 4.75
N LEU A 308 -8.72 8.72 3.72
CA LEU A 308 -7.76 9.80 3.47
C LEU A 308 -7.71 10.79 4.62
N LEU A 309 -8.88 11.29 5.04
CA LEU A 309 -8.99 12.30 6.08
C LEU A 309 -8.50 11.77 7.43
N SER A 310 -8.88 10.53 7.77
CA SER A 310 -8.42 9.87 9.00
C SER A 310 -6.92 9.59 8.99
N THR A 311 -6.34 9.16 7.86
CA THR A 311 -4.88 8.94 7.70
C THR A 311 -4.11 10.24 7.92
N TRP A 312 -4.55 11.33 7.29
CA TRP A 312 -3.92 12.65 7.44
C TRP A 312 -4.02 13.16 8.89
N TYR A 313 -5.22 13.06 9.48
CA TYR A 313 -5.46 13.48 10.85
C TYR A 313 -4.64 12.67 11.85
N ALA A 314 -4.60 11.35 11.70
CA ALA A 314 -3.84 10.45 12.57
C ALA A 314 -2.33 10.67 12.46
N GLY A 315 -1.80 10.92 11.26
CA GLY A 315 -0.41 11.30 11.07
C GLY A 315 -0.06 12.53 11.91
N ARG A 316 -0.88 13.59 11.83
CA ARG A 316 -0.72 14.82 12.63
C ARG A 316 -0.92 14.60 14.13
N LEU A 317 -1.90 13.78 14.52
CA LEU A 317 -2.21 13.49 15.91
C LEU A 317 -1.06 12.72 16.56
N SER A 318 -0.45 11.79 15.82
CA SER A 318 0.67 10.99 16.30
C SER A 318 1.88 11.82 16.70
N ASP A 319 2.09 12.97 16.05
CA ASP A 319 3.12 13.94 16.42
C ASP A 319 2.92 14.52 17.84
N ARG A 320 1.68 14.55 18.34
CA ARG A 320 1.32 15.13 19.65
C ARG A 320 1.18 14.10 20.77
N ILE A 321 0.48 12.99 20.52
CA ILE A 321 0.15 12.00 21.57
C ILE A 321 1.04 10.76 21.54
N GLY A 322 1.97 10.72 20.58
CA GLY A 322 2.86 9.59 20.36
C GLY A 322 2.32 8.57 19.35
N ARG A 323 3.24 7.78 18.77
CA ARG A 323 2.92 6.87 17.66
C ARG A 323 2.16 5.66 18.19
N ARG A 324 2.65 5.11 19.31
CA ARG A 324 2.09 3.94 19.97
C ARG A 324 0.65 4.19 20.40
N THR A 325 0.39 5.32 21.06
CA THR A 325 -0.96 5.71 21.51
C THR A 325 -1.92 5.85 20.33
N THR A 326 -1.47 6.45 19.23
CA THR A 326 -2.28 6.60 18.01
C THR A 326 -2.63 5.24 17.39
N TYR A 327 -1.67 4.31 17.33
CA TYR A 327 -1.92 2.94 16.89
C TYR A 327 -2.92 2.21 17.78
N ILE A 328 -2.78 2.29 19.11
CA ILE A 328 -3.72 1.64 20.05
C ILE A 328 -5.15 2.16 19.84
N ALA A 329 -5.31 3.48 19.70
CA ALA A 329 -6.61 4.07 19.36
C ALA A 329 -7.14 3.53 18.02
N GLY A 330 -6.26 3.43 17.01
CA GLY A 330 -6.59 2.85 15.71
C GLY A 330 -7.06 1.40 15.78
N TRP A 331 -6.37 0.54 16.55
CA TRP A 331 -6.77 -0.85 16.74
C TRP A 331 -8.14 -1.00 17.39
N ILE A 332 -8.44 -0.16 18.39
CA ILE A 332 -9.76 -0.15 19.05
C ILE A 332 -10.85 0.27 18.07
N LEU A 333 -10.64 1.36 17.33
CA LEU A 333 -11.57 1.83 16.30
C LEU A 333 -11.74 0.79 15.18
N GLN A 334 -10.66 0.11 14.81
CA GLN A 334 -10.67 -0.96 13.81
C GLN A 334 -11.46 -2.17 14.29
N LEU A 335 -11.38 -2.57 15.56
CA LEU A 335 -12.22 -3.63 16.12
C LEU A 335 -13.71 -3.25 16.02
N VAL A 336 -14.06 -2.01 16.37
CA VAL A 336 -15.44 -1.51 16.21
C VAL A 336 -15.88 -1.56 14.74
N GLY A 337 -14.99 -1.19 13.81
CA GLY A 337 -15.24 -1.32 12.38
C GLY A 337 -15.44 -2.76 11.93
N VAL A 338 -14.60 -3.70 12.39
CA VAL A 338 -14.68 -5.12 12.05
C VAL A 338 -16.00 -5.73 12.50
N PHE A 339 -16.43 -5.47 13.74
CA PHE A 339 -17.69 -6.00 14.26
C PHE A 339 -18.92 -5.32 13.66
N SER A 340 -18.81 -4.05 13.21
CA SER A 340 -19.93 -3.34 12.59
C SER A 340 -20.08 -3.61 11.08
N LEU A 341 -19.01 -4.00 10.38
CA LEU A 341 -18.97 -4.14 8.93
C LEU A 341 -20.07 -5.08 8.40
N PHE A 342 -20.03 -6.37 8.75
CA PHE A 342 -20.95 -7.34 8.18
C PHE A 342 -22.41 -7.18 8.63
N PRO A 343 -22.72 -6.85 9.91
CA PRO A 343 -24.08 -6.51 10.28
C PRO A 343 -24.68 -5.38 9.45
N LEU A 344 -23.90 -4.35 9.11
CA LEU A 344 -24.35 -3.25 8.27
C LEU A 344 -24.44 -3.63 6.79
N VAL A 345 -23.45 -4.37 6.27
CA VAL A 345 -23.43 -4.82 4.86
C VAL A 345 -24.58 -5.79 4.57
N ASN A 346 -24.85 -6.72 5.49
CA ASN A 346 -25.90 -7.74 5.34
C ASN A 346 -27.32 -7.16 5.35
N THR A 347 -27.51 -5.87 5.66
CA THR A 347 -28.82 -5.21 5.55
C THR A 347 -29.29 -5.00 4.10
N GLY A 348 -28.38 -5.09 3.11
CA GLY A 348 -28.71 -4.78 1.72
C GLY A 348 -28.91 -3.29 1.43
N SER A 349 -28.62 -2.38 2.37
CA SER A 349 -28.66 -0.95 2.10
C SER A 349 -27.28 -0.43 1.69
N VAL A 350 -27.19 0.20 0.52
CA VAL A 350 -25.95 0.84 0.03
C VAL A 350 -25.42 1.88 1.03
N TRP A 351 -26.32 2.61 1.69
CA TRP A 351 -25.94 3.61 2.69
C TRP A 351 -25.34 2.96 3.95
N LEU A 352 -25.92 1.85 4.43
CA LEU A 352 -25.39 1.13 5.58
C LEU A 352 -24.07 0.42 5.25
N LEU A 353 -23.94 -0.11 4.03
CA LEU A 353 -22.67 -0.60 3.50
C LEU A 353 -21.61 0.51 3.51
N PHE A 354 -21.92 1.71 3.00
CA PHE A 354 -21.01 2.85 3.07
C PHE A 354 -20.61 3.17 4.51
N LEU A 355 -21.58 3.22 5.43
CA LEU A 355 -21.33 3.50 6.83
C LEU A 355 -20.40 2.46 7.46
N GLY A 356 -20.63 1.17 7.21
CA GLY A 356 -19.78 0.08 7.72
C GLY A 356 -18.34 0.19 7.22
N ILE A 357 -18.16 0.45 5.93
CA ILE A 357 -16.82 0.65 5.35
C ILE A 357 -16.19 1.94 5.87
N ALA A 358 -16.96 3.02 6.02
CA ALA A 358 -16.45 4.30 6.53
C ALA A 358 -15.94 4.19 7.96
N VAL A 359 -16.66 3.48 8.85
CA VAL A 359 -16.19 3.22 10.23
C VAL A 359 -14.92 2.37 10.21
N LEU A 360 -14.87 1.34 9.36
CA LEU A 360 -13.68 0.51 9.17
C LEU A 360 -12.46 1.34 8.73
N THR A 361 -12.65 2.24 7.75
CA THR A 361 -11.56 3.05 7.21
C THR A 361 -11.05 4.15 8.12
N ILE A 362 -11.86 4.61 9.09
CA ILE A 362 -11.39 5.49 10.16
C ILE A 362 -10.36 4.75 11.03
N GLY A 363 -10.66 3.51 11.44
CA GLY A 363 -9.71 2.68 12.18
C GLY A 363 -8.42 2.45 11.40
N LEU A 364 -8.54 2.12 10.11
CA LEU A 364 -7.40 1.99 9.19
C LEU A 364 -6.60 3.28 9.06
N GLY A 365 -7.23 4.46 9.05
CA GLY A 365 -6.51 5.72 8.99
C GLY A 365 -5.64 5.96 10.23
N PHE A 366 -6.14 5.59 11.41
CA PHE A 366 -5.42 5.75 12.68
C PHE A 366 -4.19 4.85 12.83
N THR A 367 -4.21 3.67 12.24
CA THR A 367 -3.06 2.76 12.18
C THR A 367 -2.13 3.11 11.01
N TYR A 368 -2.65 3.54 9.86
CA TYR A 368 -1.86 3.78 8.65
C TYR A 368 -1.16 5.13 8.61
N GLY A 369 -1.76 6.17 9.20
CA GLY A 369 -1.20 7.52 9.30
C GLY A 369 0.17 7.59 9.98
N PRO A 370 0.33 7.10 11.22
CA PRO A 370 1.62 7.10 11.91
C PRO A 370 2.62 6.06 11.38
N GLN A 371 2.21 5.11 10.54
CA GLN A 371 2.99 3.93 10.20
C GLN A 371 4.39 4.24 9.68
N ALA A 372 4.50 5.18 8.75
CA ALA A 372 5.76 5.59 8.17
C ALA A 372 6.77 6.06 9.25
N ALA A 373 6.33 6.97 10.12
CA ALA A 373 7.14 7.49 11.21
C ALA A 373 7.46 6.42 12.25
N TYR A 374 6.46 5.61 12.61
CA TYR A 374 6.62 4.55 13.60
C TYR A 374 7.68 3.54 13.15
N TYR A 375 7.65 3.11 11.89
CA TYR A 375 8.61 2.15 11.36
C TYR A 375 10.02 2.71 11.26
N ALA A 376 10.16 3.98 10.83
CA ALA A 376 11.45 4.66 10.79
C ALA A 376 12.08 4.83 12.18
N GLU A 377 11.26 5.07 13.22
CA GLU A 377 11.71 5.24 14.61
C GLU A 377 11.99 3.90 15.33
N LEU A 378 11.58 2.75 14.78
CA LEU A 378 11.84 1.43 15.38
C LEU A 378 13.24 0.89 15.13
N PHE A 379 13.79 1.10 13.93
CA PHE A 379 15.05 0.47 13.50
C PHE A 379 16.24 1.45 13.53
N PRO A 380 17.43 0.99 13.93
CA PRO A 380 18.64 1.80 13.91
C PRO A 380 19.10 2.10 12.48
N ALA A 381 19.76 3.25 12.29
CA ALA A 381 20.12 3.80 10.98
C ALA A 381 20.81 2.78 10.05
N SER A 382 21.75 1.98 10.57
CA SER A 382 22.51 0.99 9.79
C SER A 382 21.66 -0.11 9.13
N VAL A 383 20.49 -0.44 9.69
CA VAL A 383 19.59 -1.48 9.16
C VAL A 383 18.19 -0.97 8.88
N ARG A 384 17.92 0.34 9.06
CA ARG A 384 16.57 0.92 8.99
C ARG A 384 15.88 0.64 7.66
N PHE A 385 16.56 0.87 6.55
CA PHE A 385 16.01 0.61 5.22
C PHE A 385 15.58 -0.85 5.05
N SER A 386 16.45 -1.79 5.41
CA SER A 386 16.15 -3.22 5.32
C SER A 386 15.06 -3.64 6.31
N GLY A 387 15.10 -3.15 7.55
CA GLY A 387 14.12 -3.45 8.59
C GLY A 387 12.70 -3.01 8.19
N VAL A 388 12.55 -1.76 7.78
CA VAL A 388 11.26 -1.21 7.33
C VAL A 388 10.72 -1.98 6.12
N SER A 389 11.56 -2.19 5.10
CA SER A 389 11.12 -2.83 3.84
C SER A 389 10.77 -4.31 4.02
N ILE A 390 11.57 -5.06 4.78
CA ILE A 390 11.36 -6.50 5.00
C ILE A 390 10.14 -6.73 5.91
N SER A 391 10.00 -5.97 7.00
CA SER A 391 8.82 -6.08 7.87
C SER A 391 7.53 -5.76 7.10
N TYR A 392 7.55 -4.72 6.26
CA TYR A 392 6.43 -4.40 5.38
C TYR A 392 6.11 -5.54 4.42
N ALA A 393 7.11 -6.10 3.73
CA ALA A 393 6.90 -7.17 2.76
C ALA A 393 6.32 -8.44 3.42
N ILE A 394 6.88 -8.88 4.54
CA ILE A 394 6.38 -10.04 5.28
C ILE A 394 4.96 -9.78 5.78
N GLY A 395 4.71 -8.61 6.37
CA GLY A 395 3.37 -8.27 6.84
C GLY A 395 2.35 -8.14 5.69
N ALA A 396 2.78 -7.70 4.50
CA ALA A 396 1.92 -7.57 3.34
C ALA A 396 1.45 -8.96 2.86
N ILE A 397 2.35 -9.93 2.86
CA ILE A 397 2.07 -11.32 2.50
C ILE A 397 1.16 -11.96 3.55
N LEU A 398 1.48 -11.85 4.84
CA LEU A 398 0.72 -12.48 5.92
C LEU A 398 -0.68 -11.87 6.10
N GLY A 399 -0.80 -10.55 5.90
CA GLY A 399 -2.05 -9.83 6.12
C GLY A 399 -2.88 -9.65 4.85
N GLY A 400 -2.33 -8.99 3.84
CA GLY A 400 -3.12 -8.51 2.69
C GLY A 400 -3.27 -9.54 1.58
N ALA A 401 -2.21 -10.28 1.24
CA ALA A 401 -2.13 -11.09 0.03
C ALA A 401 -3.25 -12.13 -0.08
N PHE A 402 -3.58 -12.78 1.04
CA PHE A 402 -4.54 -13.88 1.07
C PHE A 402 -5.82 -13.56 1.84
N ALA A 403 -5.96 -12.36 2.41
CA ALA A 403 -7.13 -12.01 3.22
C ALA A 403 -8.47 -12.17 2.47
N PRO A 404 -8.64 -11.66 1.23
CA PRO A 404 -9.86 -11.88 0.46
C PRO A 404 -10.13 -13.37 0.20
N THR A 405 -9.09 -14.13 -0.16
CA THR A 405 -9.20 -15.58 -0.39
C THR A 405 -9.62 -16.34 0.86
N ILE A 406 -9.01 -16.03 2.01
CA ILE A 406 -9.34 -16.62 3.32
C ILE A 406 -10.78 -16.26 3.69
N ALA A 407 -11.18 -15.00 3.52
CA ALA A 407 -12.54 -14.55 3.80
C ALA A 407 -13.58 -15.28 2.94
N THR A 408 -13.32 -15.42 1.63
CA THR A 408 -14.19 -16.19 0.72
C THR A 408 -14.27 -17.66 1.14
N ALA A 409 -13.14 -18.30 1.46
CA ALA A 409 -13.10 -19.69 1.90
C ALA A 409 -13.87 -19.90 3.23
N LEU A 410 -13.77 -18.95 4.18
CA LEU A 410 -14.49 -19.00 5.44
C LEU A 410 -16.01 -18.92 5.25
N VAL A 411 -16.49 -18.02 4.39
CA VAL A 411 -17.93 -17.93 4.09
C VAL A 411 -18.41 -19.18 3.37
N GLN A 412 -17.64 -19.72 2.42
CA GLN A 412 -18.00 -20.95 1.73
C GLN A 412 -18.06 -22.17 2.67
N ALA A 413 -17.17 -22.26 3.66
CA ALA A 413 -17.12 -23.37 4.59
C ALA A 413 -18.17 -23.26 5.72
N THR A 414 -18.49 -22.05 6.16
CA THR A 414 -19.35 -21.83 7.35
C THR A 414 -20.75 -21.32 7.01
N GLY A 415 -20.96 -20.82 5.79
CA GLY A 415 -22.19 -20.15 5.37
C GLY A 415 -22.41 -18.78 6.04
N SER A 416 -21.47 -18.28 6.84
CA SER A 416 -21.66 -17.06 7.63
C SER A 416 -20.47 -16.09 7.54
N THR A 417 -20.79 -14.80 7.43
CA THR A 417 -19.79 -13.72 7.51
C THR A 417 -19.21 -13.55 8.90
N PHE A 418 -19.80 -14.16 9.93
CA PHE A 418 -19.29 -14.09 11.29
C PHE A 418 -17.90 -14.72 11.42
N ALA A 419 -17.62 -15.79 10.69
CA ALA A 419 -16.29 -16.40 10.64
C ALA A 419 -15.24 -15.42 10.10
N VAL A 420 -15.61 -14.59 9.11
CA VAL A 420 -14.75 -13.52 8.59
C VAL A 420 -14.53 -12.43 9.64
N THR A 421 -15.58 -12.01 10.35
CA THR A 421 -15.46 -11.07 11.47
C THR A 421 -14.47 -11.57 12.52
N LEU A 422 -14.53 -12.84 12.91
CA LEU A 422 -13.61 -13.42 13.89
C LEU A 422 -12.17 -13.49 13.37
N TYR A 423 -11.97 -13.86 12.11
CA TYR A 423 -10.65 -13.84 11.47
C TYR A 423 -10.05 -12.43 11.50
N LEU A 424 -10.80 -11.42 11.08
CA LEU A 424 -10.36 -10.02 11.06
C LEU A 424 -10.12 -9.47 12.46
N ALA A 425 -10.98 -9.82 13.43
CA ALA A 425 -10.80 -9.45 14.83
C ALA A 425 -9.53 -10.07 15.40
N GLY A 426 -9.26 -11.34 15.09
CA GLY A 426 -8.01 -12.03 15.46
C GLY A 426 -6.77 -11.32 14.91
N MET A 427 -6.79 -10.96 13.62
CA MET A 427 -5.70 -10.21 12.98
C MET A 427 -5.50 -8.82 13.62
N THR A 428 -6.59 -8.14 13.96
CA THR A 428 -6.57 -6.83 14.64
C THR A 428 -6.01 -6.95 16.06
N VAL A 429 -6.40 -7.99 16.81
CA VAL A 429 -5.88 -8.28 18.16
C VAL A 429 -4.40 -8.64 18.11
N ILE A 430 -3.95 -9.41 17.12
CA ILE A 430 -2.52 -9.72 16.91
C ILE A 430 -1.73 -8.43 16.68
N GLY A 431 -2.23 -7.53 15.82
CA GLY A 431 -1.62 -6.22 15.59
C GLY A 431 -1.57 -5.33 16.83
N LEU A 432 -2.65 -5.34 17.63
CA LEU A 432 -2.73 -4.65 18.91
C LEU A 432 -1.70 -5.18 19.92
N ILE A 433 -1.63 -6.50 20.11
CA ILE A 433 -0.65 -7.14 21.00
C ILE A 433 0.77 -6.80 20.55
N ALA A 434 1.06 -6.92 19.25
CA ALA A 434 2.36 -6.57 18.70
C ALA A 434 2.74 -5.10 18.96
N THR A 435 1.76 -4.18 18.86
CA THR A 435 1.95 -2.77 19.20
C THR A 435 2.20 -2.55 20.69
N LEU A 436 1.47 -3.26 21.56
CA LEU A 436 1.62 -3.15 23.02
C LEU A 436 3.00 -3.61 23.49
N LEU A 437 3.60 -4.59 22.81
CA LEU A 437 4.96 -5.09 23.06
C LEU A 437 6.06 -4.06 22.74
N LEU A 438 5.76 -3.06 21.91
CA LEU A 438 6.71 -2.01 21.53
C LEU A 438 6.56 -0.77 22.39
N ARG A 439 7.69 -0.13 22.70
CA ARG A 439 7.78 1.18 23.35
C ARG A 439 7.50 2.29 22.36
N ASP A 440 6.97 3.40 22.85
CA ASP A 440 6.89 4.61 22.05
C ASP A 440 8.29 5.23 21.88
N ARG A 441 8.65 5.53 20.64
CA ARG A 441 9.94 6.13 20.24
C ARG A 441 9.78 7.47 19.54
N THR A 442 8.60 8.07 19.71
CA THR A 442 8.25 9.39 19.22
C THR A 442 9.38 10.39 19.42
N GLY A 443 9.94 10.88 18.31
CA GLY A 443 10.93 11.95 18.33
C GLY A 443 12.37 11.51 18.55
N ILE A 444 12.66 10.20 18.59
CA ILE A 444 14.04 9.71 18.70
C ILE A 444 14.91 10.29 17.56
N PRO A 445 16.12 10.81 17.82
CA PRO A 445 16.99 11.29 16.76
C PRO A 445 17.32 10.16 15.77
N LEU A 446 17.16 10.41 14.45
CA LEU A 446 17.35 9.39 13.40
C LEU A 446 18.75 9.42 12.77
N GLY A 447 19.57 10.41 13.11
CA GLY A 447 20.92 10.55 12.57
C GLY A 447 21.85 9.41 12.99
N PRO A 448 22.92 9.13 12.22
CA PRO A 448 23.87 8.06 12.51
C PRO A 448 24.56 8.24 13.87
N ASP A 449 24.74 9.49 14.32
CA ASP A 449 25.37 9.80 15.62
C ASP A 449 24.58 9.27 16.83
N ASN A 450 23.31 8.92 16.63
CA ASN A 450 22.41 8.42 17.69
C ASN A 450 22.14 6.91 17.54
N GLU A 451 22.96 6.19 16.78
CA GLU A 451 22.76 4.76 16.52
C GLU A 451 22.74 3.92 17.81
N ALA A 452 23.60 4.24 18.79
CA ALA A 452 23.61 3.53 20.07
C ALA A 452 22.28 3.67 20.85
N GLU A 453 21.62 4.83 20.76
CA GLU A 453 20.30 5.04 21.35
C GLU A 453 19.22 4.25 20.59
N GLN A 454 19.26 4.31 19.26
CA GLN A 454 18.33 3.61 18.38
C GLN A 454 18.45 2.08 18.50
N ALA A 455 19.66 1.57 18.72
CA ALA A 455 19.97 0.14 18.82
C ALA A 455 19.47 -0.51 20.12
N ARG A 456 19.12 0.28 21.16
CA ARG A 456 18.43 -0.26 22.33
C ARG A 456 17.18 -1.00 21.87
N SER A 457 16.76 -2.07 22.55
CA SER A 457 15.54 -2.78 22.13
C SER A 457 14.29 -1.90 22.32
N PRO A 458 13.44 -1.73 21.29
CA PRO A 458 12.13 -1.10 21.45
C PRO A 458 11.13 -2.02 22.18
N ILE A 459 11.46 -3.28 22.41
CA ILE A 459 10.53 -4.28 22.93
C ILE A 459 10.52 -4.24 24.47
N TYR A 460 9.35 -4.25 25.10
CA TYR A 460 9.24 -4.40 26.55
C TYR A 460 9.82 -5.75 27.01
N GLY A 461 10.63 -5.75 28.09
CA GLY A 461 11.19 -6.97 28.67
C GLY A 461 12.38 -7.59 27.93
N ALA A 462 12.67 -7.21 26.69
CA ALA A 462 13.86 -7.67 25.98
C ALA A 462 15.10 -6.89 26.49
N ARG A 463 16.10 -7.60 27.06
CA ARG A 463 17.42 -7.01 27.32
C ARG A 463 18.14 -6.81 25.98
N GLY A 464 18.76 -5.64 25.83
CA GLY A 464 19.41 -5.16 24.60
C GLY A 464 20.69 -5.91 24.26
#